data_AF-A0A7V9FB00-F1
#
_entry.id   AF-A0A7V9FB00-F1
#
_cell.length_a   1.000
_cell.length_b   1.000
_cell.length_c   1.000
_cell.angle_alpha   90.00
_cell.angle_beta   90.00
_cell.angle_gamma   90.00
#
_symmetry.space_group_name_H-M   'P 1'
#
loop_
_entity.id
_entity.type
_entity.pdbx_description
1 polymer ?
#
loop_
_entity_poly.entity_id
_entity_poly.type
_entity_poly.pdbx_seq_one_letter_code
_entity_poly.pdbx_strand_id
1 'polypeptide(L)'
;MTRQLDRWTIAFYVLMGVGLVAATYHFASGRYANGAIAVSAVIVGLLIQREIAAMPEATQQPRASRSDAGPAARWQGSPANRTNWLSNSIIAGFPATVVMTVVFIAGFLFSGAFGAQDGTTVSRWFWGLTNNSLTDSAYNIPIGAYSVNLLAGLVWAGVYGYVAEPRLSGPGWRKGMLFSIVPWLLSLVVVFPIVGAGFFGAALGAGPLPAIGNLILHLVFGAVLGSIYAVPDESMADAAGTDGWESQAQNRGMVIGMVGGLVTGMIAGSALGLIVSPGNATETEMLLAGAAVGTMIGAIAGPLFGLSAGSREQARSPR
;
A
#
# COMPACT_ATOMS: atom_id res chain seq x y z
N MET A 1 18.67 -33.46 17.05
CA MET A 1 17.85 -32.33 17.53
C MET A 1 16.70 -32.10 16.57
N THR A 2 15.50 -32.56 16.90
CA THR A 2 14.29 -32.28 16.12
C THR A 2 13.80 -30.89 16.51
N ARG A 3 13.95 -29.89 15.63
CA ARG A 3 13.24 -28.60 15.79
C ARG A 3 11.75 -28.92 15.85
N GLN A 4 11.13 -28.76 17.01
CA GLN A 4 9.67 -28.82 17.11
C GLN A 4 9.13 -27.73 16.19
N LEU A 5 8.31 -28.11 15.22
CA LEU A 5 7.62 -27.16 14.35
C LEU A 5 6.70 -26.32 15.24
N ASP A 6 6.96 -25.03 15.30
CA ASP A 6 6.11 -24.09 16.03
C ASP A 6 4.70 -24.11 15.43
N ARG A 7 3.68 -23.95 16.29
CA ARG A 7 2.27 -24.01 15.91
C ARG A 7 1.94 -23.00 14.81
N TRP A 8 2.60 -21.84 14.81
CA TRP A 8 2.47 -20.83 13.77
C TRP A 8 3.03 -21.26 12.42
N THR A 9 4.13 -22.01 12.42
CA THR A 9 4.70 -22.57 11.18
C THR A 9 3.76 -23.60 10.57
N ILE A 10 3.13 -24.44 11.40
CA ILE A 10 2.13 -25.42 10.94
C ILE A 10 0.90 -24.70 10.35
N ALA A 11 0.37 -23.70 11.06
CA ALA A 11 -0.78 -22.92 10.59
C ALA A 11 -0.48 -22.22 9.24
N PHE A 12 0.72 -21.67 9.09
CA PHE A 12 1.18 -21.05 7.85
C PHE A 12 1.19 -22.05 6.68
N TYR A 13 1.76 -23.25 6.86
CA TYR A 13 1.77 -24.26 5.81
C TYR A 13 0.38 -24.81 5.47
N VAL A 14 -0.51 -24.94 6.46
CA VAL A 14 -1.92 -25.29 6.21
C VAL A 14 -2.58 -24.22 5.33
N LEU A 15 -2.37 -22.93 5.63
CA LEU A 15 -2.88 -21.82 4.82
C LEU A 15 -2.35 -21.86 3.38
N MET A 16 -1.05 -22.14 3.19
CA MET A 16 -0.46 -22.32 1.85
C MET A 16 -1.07 -23.53 1.11
N GLY A 17 -1.33 -24.62 1.81
CA GLY A 17 -2.03 -25.78 1.26
C GLY A 17 -3.43 -25.44 0.77
N VAL A 18 -4.20 -24.65 1.53
CA VAL A 18 -5.52 -24.15 1.11
C VAL A 18 -5.40 -23.27 -0.14
N GLY A 19 -4.37 -22.41 -0.22
CA GLY A 19 -4.10 -21.59 -1.41
C GLY A 19 -3.86 -22.42 -2.68
N LEU A 20 -3.13 -23.53 -2.57
CA LEU A 20 -2.90 -24.48 -3.68
C LEU A 20 -4.19 -25.20 -4.12
N VAL A 21 -5.02 -25.60 -3.17
CA VAL A 21 -6.34 -26.20 -3.45
C VAL A 21 -7.25 -25.19 -4.16
N ALA A 22 -7.30 -23.95 -3.67
CA ALA A 22 -8.06 -22.87 -4.29
C ALA A 22 -7.57 -22.56 -5.71
N ALA A 23 -6.25 -22.52 -5.93
CA ALA A 23 -5.67 -22.36 -7.26
C ALA A 23 -6.12 -23.46 -8.22
N THR A 24 -6.02 -24.72 -7.79
CA THR A 24 -6.42 -25.89 -8.60
C THR A 24 -7.89 -25.84 -8.95
N TYR A 25 -8.75 -25.51 -7.98
CA TYR A 25 -10.20 -25.36 -8.21
C TYR A 25 -10.52 -24.24 -9.20
N HIS A 26 -9.82 -23.10 -9.10
CA HIS A 26 -10.03 -21.98 -10.03
C HIS A 26 -9.57 -22.32 -11.45
N PHE A 27 -8.43 -22.99 -11.61
CA PHE A 27 -8.00 -23.46 -12.93
C PHE A 27 -8.95 -24.50 -13.51
N ALA A 28 -9.39 -25.49 -12.71
CA ALA A 28 -10.32 -26.52 -13.14
C ALA A 28 -11.72 -25.97 -13.50
N SER A 29 -12.11 -24.84 -12.91
CA SER A 29 -13.37 -24.14 -13.22
C SER A 29 -13.26 -23.09 -14.32
N GLY A 30 -12.14 -23.04 -15.05
CA GLY A 30 -11.92 -22.07 -16.14
C GLY A 30 -11.71 -20.62 -15.66
N ARG A 31 -11.56 -20.39 -14.34
CA ARG A 31 -11.30 -19.08 -13.72
C ARG A 31 -9.80 -18.84 -13.60
N TYR A 32 -9.10 -18.81 -14.74
CA TYR A 32 -7.64 -18.76 -14.80
C TYR A 32 -7.03 -17.57 -14.05
N ALA A 33 -7.69 -16.40 -14.07
CA ALA A 33 -7.23 -15.22 -13.34
C ALA A 33 -7.17 -15.46 -11.82
N ASN A 34 -8.24 -16.03 -11.24
CA ASN A 34 -8.30 -16.35 -9.81
C ASN A 34 -7.30 -17.47 -9.45
N GLY A 35 -7.09 -18.43 -10.35
CA GLY A 35 -6.08 -19.47 -10.19
C GLY A 35 -4.66 -18.88 -10.13
N ALA A 36 -4.34 -17.97 -11.04
CA ALA A 36 -3.05 -17.28 -11.08
C ALA A 36 -2.79 -16.43 -9.81
N ILE A 37 -3.82 -15.75 -9.30
CA ILE A 37 -3.72 -14.99 -8.03
C ILE A 37 -3.42 -15.91 -6.86
N ALA A 38 -4.15 -17.03 -6.74
CA ALA A 38 -3.95 -17.99 -5.66
C ALA A 38 -2.54 -18.63 -5.69
N VAL A 39 -2.03 -18.99 -6.88
CA VAL A 39 -0.64 -19.48 -7.04
C VAL A 39 0.37 -18.41 -6.63
N SER A 40 0.17 -17.16 -7.10
CA SER A 40 1.06 -16.06 -6.78
C SER A 40 1.13 -15.80 -5.28
N ALA A 41 -0.01 -15.85 -4.58
CA ALA A 41 -0.07 -15.72 -3.13
C ALA A 41 0.70 -16.84 -2.41
N VAL A 42 0.60 -18.09 -2.88
CA VAL A 42 1.37 -19.21 -2.31
C VAL A 42 2.87 -19.03 -2.53
N ILE A 43 3.29 -18.64 -3.74
CA ILE A 43 4.71 -18.41 -4.05
C ILE A 43 5.28 -17.31 -3.16
N VAL A 44 4.59 -16.17 -3.05
CA VAL A 44 5.01 -15.05 -2.20
C VAL A 44 5.10 -15.49 -0.74
N GLY A 45 4.10 -16.22 -0.24
CA GLY A 45 4.14 -16.78 1.12
C GLY A 45 5.37 -17.66 1.35
N LEU A 46 5.66 -18.60 0.44
CA LEU A 46 6.81 -19.49 0.55
C LEU A 46 8.15 -18.73 0.54
N LEU A 47 8.26 -17.66 -0.26
CA LEU A 47 9.45 -16.80 -0.28
C LEU A 47 9.63 -16.06 1.04
N ILE A 48 8.56 -15.50 1.61
CA ILE A 48 8.59 -14.85 2.93
C ILE A 48 9.04 -15.85 4.01
N GLN A 49 8.45 -17.05 4.01
CA GLN A 49 8.80 -18.08 4.99
C GLN A 49 10.26 -18.52 4.88
N ARG A 50 10.78 -18.60 3.66
CA ARG A 50 12.20 -18.90 3.41
C ARG A 50 13.11 -17.85 4.01
N GLU A 51 12.79 -16.56 3.83
CA GLU A 51 13.59 -15.47 4.40
C GLU A 51 13.54 -15.47 5.93
N ILE A 52 12.36 -15.67 6.53
CA ILE A 52 12.21 -15.79 7.99
C ILE A 52 13.03 -16.95 8.54
N ALA A 53 12.99 -18.12 7.87
CA ALA A 53 13.75 -19.30 8.27
C ALA A 53 15.27 -19.14 8.10
N ALA A 54 15.71 -18.27 7.18
CA ALA A 54 17.11 -17.97 6.94
C ALA A 54 17.70 -16.94 7.91
N MET A 55 16.86 -16.21 8.66
CA MET A 55 17.36 -15.27 9.66
C MET A 55 18.08 -16.04 10.77
N PRO A 56 19.38 -15.76 11.02
CA PRO A 56 20.09 -16.38 12.12
C PRO A 56 19.34 -16.05 13.40
N GLU A 57 19.00 -17.10 14.16
CA GLU A 57 18.33 -17.00 15.46
C GLU A 57 19.11 -15.98 16.26
N ALA A 58 18.46 -14.83 16.55
CA ALA A 58 19.11 -13.66 17.11
C ALA A 58 19.79 -14.10 18.40
N THR A 59 21.09 -14.39 18.30
CA THR A 59 21.88 -14.82 19.44
C THR A 59 21.82 -13.62 20.35
N GLN A 60 21.11 -13.75 21.46
CA GLN A 60 21.02 -12.70 22.47
C GLN A 60 22.45 -12.44 22.91
N GLN A 61 23.13 -11.51 22.23
CA GLN A 61 24.46 -11.09 22.65
C GLN A 61 24.28 -10.61 24.07
N PRO A 62 25.03 -11.18 25.04
CA PRO A 62 25.00 -10.71 26.42
C PRO A 62 25.11 -9.19 26.35
N ARG A 63 24.14 -8.48 26.93
CA ARG A 63 24.13 -7.01 27.01
C ARG A 63 25.42 -6.60 27.72
N ALA A 64 26.50 -6.42 26.95
CA ALA A 64 27.70 -5.83 27.46
C ALA A 64 27.30 -4.44 27.95
N SER A 65 27.63 -4.16 29.20
CA SER A 65 27.35 -2.90 29.89
C SER A 65 27.73 -1.73 28.99
N ARG A 66 26.70 -1.02 28.53
CA ARG A 66 26.71 -0.05 27.43
C ARG A 66 27.37 1.28 27.79
N SER A 67 28.20 1.33 28.83
CA SER A 67 28.71 2.57 29.43
C SER A 67 29.80 3.26 28.61
N ASP A 68 30.49 2.54 27.71
CA ASP A 68 31.77 3.04 27.17
C ASP A 68 31.73 3.41 25.67
N ALA A 69 30.58 3.24 25.01
CA ALA A 69 30.45 3.58 23.59
C ALA A 69 30.36 5.10 23.40
N GLY A 70 31.46 5.70 22.96
CA GLY A 70 31.55 7.13 22.68
C GLY A 70 30.46 7.64 21.70
N PRO A 71 30.08 8.93 21.78
CA PRO A 71 28.92 9.50 21.08
C PRO A 71 28.93 9.32 19.55
N ALA A 72 30.09 9.12 18.93
CA ALA A 72 30.22 8.90 17.50
C ALA A 72 29.73 7.51 17.02
N ALA A 73 29.78 6.48 17.88
CA ALA A 73 29.32 5.13 17.54
C ALA A 73 27.78 4.99 17.58
N ARG A 74 27.09 5.96 18.19
CA ARG A 74 25.62 5.95 18.38
C ARG A 74 24.83 6.25 17.09
N TRP A 75 25.47 6.84 16.08
CA TRP A 75 24.81 7.31 14.83
C TRP A 75 25.00 6.38 13.63
N GLN A 76 25.79 5.32 13.73
CA GLN A 76 25.82 4.27 12.72
C GLN A 76 24.54 3.44 12.88
N GLY A 77 23.58 3.66 11.97
CA GLY A 77 22.24 3.07 11.99
C GLY A 77 22.27 1.61 12.39
N SER A 78 21.69 1.29 13.54
CA SER A 78 21.78 -0.05 14.11
C SER A 78 21.15 -1.08 13.15
N PRO A 79 21.81 -2.25 12.93
CA PRO A 79 21.26 -3.36 12.16
C PRO A 79 19.88 -3.87 12.66
N ALA A 80 19.44 -3.40 13.83
CA ALA A 80 18.11 -3.63 14.41
C ALA A 80 16.94 -3.23 13.49
N ASN A 81 17.12 -2.31 12.53
CA ASN A 81 16.02 -1.95 11.61
C ASN A 81 15.65 -3.08 10.62
N ARG A 82 16.47 -4.15 10.54
CA ARG A 82 16.20 -5.31 9.67
C ARG A 82 15.28 -6.36 10.28
N THR A 83 14.91 -6.31 11.56
CA THR A 83 13.98 -7.32 12.10
C THR A 83 12.52 -7.01 11.80
N ASN A 84 12.18 -5.74 11.58
CA ASN A 84 10.80 -5.29 11.40
C ASN A 84 10.47 -4.84 9.97
N TRP A 85 11.41 -4.96 9.02
CA TRP A 85 11.24 -4.43 7.66
C TRP A 85 9.95 -4.91 6.99
N LEU A 86 9.56 -6.17 7.21
CA LEU A 86 8.36 -6.75 6.61
C LEU A 86 7.09 -6.14 7.22
N SER A 87 7.04 -6.00 8.55
CA SER A 87 5.94 -5.33 9.25
C SER A 87 5.79 -3.89 8.76
N ASN A 88 6.90 -3.16 8.73
CA ASN A 88 6.94 -1.76 8.31
C ASN A 88 6.54 -1.61 6.82
N SER A 89 6.91 -2.59 5.99
CA SER A 89 6.49 -2.66 4.58
C SER A 89 4.98 -2.85 4.47
N ILE A 90 4.39 -3.78 5.22
CA ILE A 90 2.94 -4.05 5.18
C ILE A 90 2.17 -2.82 5.68
N ILE A 91 2.59 -2.25 6.81
CA ILE A 91 1.98 -1.05 7.40
C ILE A 91 2.04 0.14 6.45
N ALA A 92 3.13 0.32 5.71
CA ALA A 92 3.26 1.41 4.75
C ALA A 92 2.56 1.12 3.41
N GLY A 93 2.56 -0.13 2.95
CA GLY A 93 1.98 -0.56 1.69
C GLY A 93 0.47 -0.50 1.66
N PHE A 94 -0.19 -0.84 2.77
CA PHE A 94 -1.64 -0.83 2.84
C PHE A 94 -2.23 0.59 2.62
N PRO A 95 -1.86 1.63 3.39
CA PRO A 95 -2.33 2.99 3.15
C PRO A 95 -1.91 3.53 1.78
N ALA A 96 -0.71 3.22 1.30
CA ALA A 96 -0.27 3.62 -0.03
C ALA A 96 -1.18 3.10 -1.13
N THR A 97 -1.62 1.85 -1.00
CA THR A 97 -2.53 1.22 -1.98
C THR A 97 -3.94 1.79 -1.88
N VAL A 98 -4.42 2.07 -0.66
CA VAL A 98 -5.70 2.77 -0.46
C VAL A 98 -5.66 4.14 -1.12
N VAL A 99 -4.63 4.95 -0.83
CA VAL A 99 -4.44 6.29 -1.42
C VAL A 99 -4.39 6.22 -2.95
N MET A 100 -3.65 5.27 -3.52
CA MET A 100 -3.61 5.07 -4.97
C MET A 100 -5.00 4.74 -5.54
N THR A 101 -5.77 3.90 -4.86
CA THR A 101 -7.14 3.53 -5.28
C THR A 101 -8.07 4.75 -5.29
N VAL A 102 -7.93 5.65 -4.31
CA VAL A 102 -8.67 6.93 -4.28
C VAL A 102 -8.39 7.73 -5.53
N VAL A 103 -7.10 7.91 -5.85
CA VAL A 103 -6.66 8.71 -6.99
C VAL A 103 -7.10 8.06 -8.29
N PHE A 104 -7.10 6.74 -8.37
CA PHE A 104 -7.64 6.00 -9.51
C PHE A 104 -9.13 6.28 -9.70
N ILE A 105 -9.95 6.14 -8.65
CA ILE A 105 -11.40 6.41 -8.71
C ILE A 105 -11.65 7.87 -9.08
N ALA A 106 -10.94 8.83 -8.46
CA ALA A 106 -11.08 10.24 -8.78
C ALA A 106 -10.71 10.55 -10.24
N GLY A 107 -9.61 9.99 -10.73
CA GLY A 107 -9.20 10.12 -12.13
C GLY A 107 -10.18 9.48 -13.10
N PHE A 108 -10.79 8.36 -12.71
CA PHE A 108 -11.83 7.69 -13.49
C PHE A 108 -13.10 8.55 -13.60
N LEU A 109 -13.62 9.05 -12.47
CA LEU A 109 -14.78 9.94 -12.43
C LEU A 109 -14.54 11.24 -13.22
N PHE A 110 -13.34 11.81 -13.07
CA PHE A 110 -12.92 12.96 -13.87
C PHE A 110 -12.95 12.63 -15.37
N SER A 111 -12.38 11.50 -15.76
CA SER A 111 -12.36 11.08 -17.17
C SER A 111 -13.78 10.90 -17.73
N GLY A 112 -14.70 10.32 -16.96
CA GLY A 112 -16.10 10.17 -17.38
C GLY A 112 -16.82 11.49 -17.58
N ALA A 113 -16.51 12.51 -16.76
CA ALA A 113 -17.14 13.83 -16.88
C ALA A 113 -16.70 14.62 -18.12
N PHE A 114 -15.50 14.36 -18.64
CA PHE A 114 -14.93 15.06 -19.81
C PHE A 114 -14.87 14.19 -21.08
N GLY A 115 -15.26 12.92 -20.99
CA GLY A 115 -15.26 11.98 -22.09
C GLY A 115 -16.47 12.14 -23.02
N ALA A 116 -16.22 12.32 -24.32
CA ALA A 116 -17.25 12.28 -25.36
C ALA A 116 -16.73 11.57 -26.61
N GLN A 117 -17.54 10.68 -27.19
CA GLN A 117 -17.17 9.86 -28.35
C GLN A 117 -17.03 10.69 -29.63
N ASP A 118 -17.86 11.71 -29.78
CA ASP A 118 -17.95 12.65 -30.90
C ASP A 118 -17.29 14.00 -30.60
N GLY A 119 -16.58 14.10 -29.47
CA GLY A 119 -15.94 15.33 -29.01
C GLY A 119 -14.58 15.63 -29.66
N THR A 120 -13.86 16.58 -29.06
CA THR A 120 -12.47 16.90 -29.43
C THR A 120 -11.55 15.69 -29.25
N THR A 121 -10.35 15.73 -29.83
CA THR A 121 -9.35 14.64 -29.66
C THR A 121 -9.10 14.32 -28.19
N VAL A 122 -8.97 15.33 -27.33
CA VAL A 122 -8.77 15.14 -25.88
C VAL A 122 -10.00 14.52 -25.22
N SER A 123 -11.20 14.96 -25.59
CA SER A 123 -12.44 14.39 -25.05
C SER A 123 -12.64 12.93 -25.48
N ARG A 124 -12.26 12.58 -26.71
CA ARG A 124 -12.24 11.19 -27.18
C ARG A 124 -11.21 10.34 -26.43
N TRP A 125 -10.07 10.91 -26.04
CA TRP A 125 -9.11 10.19 -25.21
C TRP A 125 -9.67 9.88 -23.81
N PHE A 126 -10.35 10.85 -23.18
CA PHE A 126 -11.04 10.62 -21.91
C PHE A 126 -12.16 9.57 -22.06
N TRP A 127 -12.92 9.62 -23.15
CA TRP A 127 -13.91 8.59 -23.45
C TRP A 127 -13.27 7.21 -23.60
N GLY A 128 -12.14 7.10 -24.30
CA GLY A 128 -11.40 5.83 -24.43
C GLY A 128 -10.89 5.27 -23.10
N LEU A 129 -10.62 6.10 -22.09
CA LEU A 129 -10.25 5.62 -20.74
C LEU A 129 -11.40 4.95 -20.00
N THR A 130 -12.61 5.44 -20.18
CA THR A 130 -13.80 4.94 -19.47
C THR A 130 -14.57 3.88 -20.25
N ASN A 131 -14.43 3.86 -21.57
CA ASN A 131 -15.21 3.00 -22.47
C ASN A 131 -14.27 2.04 -23.22
N ASN A 132 -13.78 1.03 -22.51
CA ASN A 132 -12.89 0.01 -23.07
C ASN A 132 -13.04 -1.33 -22.32
N SER A 133 -12.50 -2.39 -22.92
CA SER A 133 -12.60 -3.76 -22.40
C SER A 133 -11.95 -3.97 -21.02
N LEU A 134 -10.93 -3.18 -20.66
CA LEU A 134 -10.27 -3.26 -19.35
C LEU A 134 -11.20 -2.74 -18.26
N THR A 135 -11.82 -1.58 -18.51
CA THR A 135 -12.81 -0.99 -17.60
C THR A 135 -14.04 -1.90 -17.48
N ASP A 136 -14.54 -2.44 -18.60
CA ASP A 136 -15.66 -3.40 -18.59
C ASP A 136 -15.32 -4.63 -17.74
N SER A 137 -14.10 -5.15 -17.86
CA SER A 137 -13.64 -6.30 -17.07
C SER A 137 -13.54 -5.98 -15.58
N ALA A 138 -13.07 -4.77 -15.23
CA ALA A 138 -12.98 -4.32 -13.84
C ALA A 138 -14.36 -4.20 -13.19
N TYR A 139 -15.37 -3.71 -13.92
CA TYR A 139 -16.75 -3.63 -13.46
C TYR A 139 -17.39 -4.99 -13.24
N ASN A 140 -17.03 -6.00 -14.03
CA ASN A 140 -17.59 -7.34 -13.91
C ASN A 140 -17.03 -8.12 -12.71
N ILE A 141 -15.84 -7.75 -12.20
CA ILE A 141 -15.18 -8.45 -11.09
C ILE A 141 -14.52 -7.45 -10.13
N PRO A 142 -15.29 -6.54 -9.50
CA PRO A 142 -14.74 -5.43 -8.72
C PRO A 142 -13.91 -5.93 -7.53
N ILE A 143 -14.42 -6.93 -6.81
CA ILE A 143 -13.70 -7.55 -5.68
C ILE A 143 -12.35 -8.14 -6.14
N GLY A 144 -12.32 -8.78 -7.30
CA GLY A 144 -11.10 -9.35 -7.88
C GLY A 144 -10.08 -8.26 -8.22
N ALA A 145 -10.52 -7.20 -8.89
CA ALA A 145 -9.65 -6.08 -9.25
C ALA A 145 -9.05 -5.39 -8.01
N TYR A 146 -9.87 -5.08 -7.00
CA TYR A 146 -9.38 -4.48 -5.76
C TYR A 146 -8.45 -5.42 -4.98
N SER A 147 -8.73 -6.72 -4.97
CA SER A 147 -7.87 -7.71 -4.31
C SER A 147 -6.50 -7.80 -4.98
N VAL A 148 -6.46 -7.85 -6.32
CA VAL A 148 -5.21 -7.85 -7.08
C VAL A 148 -4.42 -6.56 -6.83
N ASN A 149 -5.09 -5.42 -6.85
CA ASN A 149 -4.47 -4.12 -6.59
C ASN A 149 -3.82 -4.08 -5.20
N LEU A 150 -4.55 -4.53 -4.16
CA LEU A 150 -4.04 -4.59 -2.81
C LEU A 150 -2.85 -5.54 -2.68
N LEU A 151 -2.96 -6.76 -3.22
CA LEU A 151 -1.88 -7.75 -3.18
C LEU A 151 -0.63 -7.25 -3.90
N ALA A 152 -0.78 -6.67 -5.08
CA ALA A 152 0.32 -6.08 -5.83
C ALA A 152 0.97 -4.94 -5.03
N GLY A 153 0.18 -4.06 -4.44
CA GLY A 153 0.67 -2.98 -3.58
C GLY A 153 1.47 -3.48 -2.38
N LEU A 154 0.99 -4.52 -1.69
CA LEU A 154 1.71 -5.13 -0.57
C LEU A 154 3.01 -5.83 -1.00
N VAL A 155 3.01 -6.53 -2.13
CA VAL A 155 4.22 -7.14 -2.70
C VAL A 155 5.25 -6.05 -2.99
N TRP A 156 4.86 -4.97 -3.68
CA TRP A 156 5.76 -3.87 -3.98
C TRP A 156 6.23 -3.13 -2.74
N ALA A 157 5.40 -3.03 -1.70
CA ALA A 157 5.83 -2.47 -0.43
C ALA A 157 6.91 -3.33 0.25
N GLY A 158 6.78 -4.65 0.21
CA GLY A 158 7.83 -5.58 0.66
C GLY A 158 9.12 -5.42 -0.13
N VAL A 159 9.02 -5.35 -1.46
CA VAL A 159 10.19 -5.09 -2.34
C VAL A 159 10.82 -3.74 -2.00
N TYR A 160 10.02 -2.69 -1.76
CA TYR A 160 10.52 -1.39 -1.35
C TYR A 160 11.33 -1.47 -0.06
N GLY A 161 10.74 -2.02 1.02
CA GLY A 161 11.40 -2.09 2.32
C GLY A 161 12.66 -2.95 2.33
N TYR A 162 12.65 -4.07 1.60
CA TYR A 162 13.80 -4.97 1.54
C TYR A 162 14.90 -4.47 0.58
N VAL A 163 14.51 -4.01 -0.60
CA VAL A 163 15.44 -3.71 -1.70
C VAL A 163 15.73 -2.23 -1.83
N ALA A 164 14.70 -1.39 -1.96
CA ALA A 164 14.87 -0.02 -2.40
C ALA A 164 15.27 0.91 -1.25
N GLU A 165 14.61 0.79 -0.10
CA GLU A 165 14.79 1.69 1.03
C GLU A 165 16.25 1.79 1.50
N PRO A 166 17.00 0.67 1.64
CA PRO A 166 18.39 0.73 2.10
C PRO A 166 19.37 1.29 1.06
N ARG A 167 18.98 1.32 -0.22
CA ARG A 167 19.85 1.69 -1.35
C ARG A 167 19.62 3.13 -1.81
N LEU A 168 18.47 3.70 -1.51
CA LEU A 168 18.08 5.04 -1.93
C LEU A 168 18.38 6.04 -0.80
N SER A 169 19.00 7.17 -1.16
CA SER A 169 19.28 8.25 -0.24
C SER A 169 18.24 9.37 -0.33
N GLY A 170 17.97 10.04 0.79
CA GLY A 170 17.10 11.22 0.85
C GLY A 170 15.76 10.98 1.56
N PRO A 171 14.84 11.97 1.50
CA PRO A 171 13.55 11.90 2.17
C PRO A 171 12.70 10.70 1.72
N GLY A 172 11.92 10.13 2.64
CA GLY A 172 11.08 8.94 2.39
C GLY A 172 10.21 9.04 1.14
N TRP A 173 9.44 10.12 0.98
CA TRP A 173 8.58 10.35 -0.19
C TRP A 173 9.37 10.32 -1.51
N ARG A 174 10.58 10.89 -1.55
CA ARG A 174 11.43 10.90 -2.74
C ARG A 174 11.96 9.50 -3.05
N LYS A 175 12.40 8.73 -2.04
CA LYS A 175 12.83 7.33 -2.20
C LYS A 175 11.70 6.49 -2.78
N GLY A 176 10.51 6.62 -2.22
CA GLY A 176 9.33 5.90 -2.67
C GLY A 176 8.88 6.25 -4.10
N MET A 177 8.91 7.53 -4.49
CA MET A 177 8.64 7.93 -5.88
C MET A 177 9.69 7.43 -6.88
N LEU A 178 10.98 7.49 -6.53
CA LEU A 178 12.05 6.96 -7.38
C LEU A 178 11.88 5.45 -7.57
N PHE A 179 11.55 4.74 -6.50
CA PHE A 179 11.24 3.33 -6.55
C PHE A 179 10.03 3.04 -7.45
N SER A 180 8.96 3.83 -7.37
CA SER A 180 7.72 3.56 -8.09
C SER A 180 7.78 3.73 -9.61
N ILE A 181 8.86 4.32 -10.14
CA ILE A 181 9.16 4.29 -11.58
C ILE A 181 9.30 2.85 -12.10
N VAL A 182 9.83 1.92 -11.28
CA VAL A 182 9.99 0.51 -11.66
C VAL A 182 8.64 -0.21 -11.86
N PRO A 183 7.73 -0.27 -10.86
CA PRO A 183 6.41 -0.85 -11.06
C PRO A 183 5.59 -0.11 -12.13
N TRP A 184 5.74 1.21 -12.26
CA TRP A 184 5.13 1.96 -13.35
C TRP A 184 5.58 1.43 -14.71
N LEU A 185 6.88 1.34 -14.98
CA LEU A 185 7.38 0.80 -16.24
C LEU A 185 6.92 -0.64 -16.45
N LEU A 186 6.98 -1.49 -15.41
CA LEU A 186 6.53 -2.87 -15.48
C LEU A 186 5.06 -2.96 -15.88
N SER A 187 4.20 -2.10 -15.31
CA SER A 187 2.78 -2.10 -15.64
C SER A 187 2.52 -1.71 -17.11
N LEU A 188 3.29 -0.77 -17.67
CA LEU A 188 3.14 -0.35 -19.07
C LEU A 188 3.62 -1.37 -20.09
N VAL A 189 4.70 -2.11 -19.76
CA VAL A 189 5.38 -3.01 -20.72
C VAL A 189 5.04 -4.48 -20.52
N VAL A 190 4.51 -4.86 -19.36
CA VAL A 190 4.13 -6.25 -19.04
C VAL A 190 2.64 -6.35 -18.77
N VAL A 191 2.12 -5.61 -17.79
CA VAL A 191 0.74 -5.79 -17.33
C VAL A 191 -0.25 -5.35 -18.41
N PHE A 192 -0.07 -4.16 -19.00
CA PHE A 192 -0.95 -3.61 -20.02
C PHE A 192 -1.08 -4.53 -21.26
N PRO A 193 0.01 -5.05 -21.85
CA PRO A 193 -0.09 -6.07 -22.90
C PRO A 193 -0.86 -7.32 -22.47
N ILE A 194 -0.61 -7.86 -21.27
CA ILE A 194 -1.26 -9.08 -20.78
C ILE A 194 -2.78 -8.89 -20.66
N VAL A 195 -3.23 -7.72 -20.22
CA VAL A 195 -4.67 -7.42 -20.08
C VAL A 195 -5.31 -6.87 -21.36
N GLY A 196 -4.60 -6.88 -22.48
CA GLY A 196 -5.12 -6.45 -23.78
C GLY A 196 -5.14 -4.93 -24.02
N ALA A 197 -4.54 -4.14 -23.12
CA ALA A 197 -4.41 -2.68 -23.30
C ALA A 197 -3.27 -2.31 -24.28
N GLY A 198 -2.44 -3.27 -24.68
CA GLY A 198 -1.27 -3.05 -25.54
C GLY A 198 -0.13 -2.32 -24.83
N PHE A 199 1.01 -2.15 -25.51
CA PHE A 199 2.13 -1.40 -24.94
C PHE A 199 1.73 0.05 -24.66
N PHE A 200 2.06 0.55 -23.47
CA PHE A 200 1.73 1.91 -23.02
C PHE A 200 0.23 2.25 -23.02
N GLY A 201 -0.67 1.26 -23.20
CA GLY A 201 -2.12 1.47 -23.25
C GLY A 201 -2.62 1.87 -24.64
N ALA A 202 -1.80 1.68 -25.69
CA ALA A 202 -2.13 2.13 -27.04
C ALA A 202 -3.41 1.49 -27.61
N ALA A 203 -3.80 0.29 -27.17
CA ALA A 203 -5.00 -0.37 -27.64
C ALA A 203 -6.30 0.19 -27.03
N LEU A 204 -6.20 1.05 -26.00
CA LEU A 204 -7.36 1.66 -25.33
C LEU A 204 -7.97 2.82 -26.12
N GLY A 205 -7.34 3.29 -27.20
CA GLY A 205 -7.81 4.46 -27.95
C GLY A 205 -7.74 5.79 -27.17
N ALA A 206 -7.13 5.78 -25.99
CA ALA A 206 -7.08 6.89 -25.05
C ALA A 206 -5.84 7.81 -25.22
N GLY A 207 -5.13 7.70 -26.34
CA GLY A 207 -3.90 8.46 -26.59
C GLY A 207 -2.83 8.21 -25.51
N PRO A 208 -2.11 9.24 -25.03
CA PRO A 208 -1.08 9.09 -23.98
C PRO A 208 -1.66 9.01 -22.56
N LEU A 209 -2.96 9.23 -22.38
CA LEU A 209 -3.56 9.34 -21.04
C LEU A 209 -3.42 8.08 -20.18
N PRO A 210 -3.50 6.83 -20.70
CA PRO A 210 -3.26 5.65 -19.88
C PRO A 210 -1.87 5.65 -19.24
N ALA A 211 -0.82 6.00 -20.00
CA ALA A 211 0.54 6.02 -19.50
C ALA A 211 0.76 7.13 -18.45
N ILE A 212 0.19 8.32 -18.69
CA ILE A 212 0.28 9.47 -17.78
C ILE A 212 -0.51 9.23 -16.49
N GLY A 213 -1.76 8.78 -16.60
CA GLY A 213 -2.61 8.46 -15.44
C GLY A 213 -1.96 7.39 -14.59
N ASN A 214 -1.45 6.33 -15.22
CA ASN A 214 -0.75 5.26 -14.54
C ASN A 214 0.56 5.72 -13.86
N LEU A 215 1.29 6.69 -14.45
CA LEU A 215 2.46 7.31 -13.81
C LEU A 215 2.04 8.05 -12.53
N ILE A 216 0.99 8.86 -12.60
CA ILE A 216 0.48 9.61 -11.44
C ILE A 216 0.13 8.65 -10.30
N LEU A 217 -0.58 7.56 -10.59
CA LEU A 217 -0.95 6.56 -9.58
C LEU A 217 0.27 5.96 -8.88
N HIS A 218 1.29 5.55 -9.64
CA HIS A 218 2.50 4.96 -9.08
C HIS A 218 3.33 5.99 -8.31
N LEU A 219 3.42 7.23 -8.77
CA LEU A 219 4.11 8.29 -8.02
C LEU A 219 3.42 8.56 -6.68
N VAL A 220 2.09 8.62 -6.65
CA VAL A 220 1.32 8.77 -5.41
C VAL A 220 1.54 7.58 -4.48
N PHE A 221 1.40 6.35 -5.00
CA PHE A 221 1.68 5.13 -4.23
C PHE A 221 3.09 5.18 -3.62
N GLY A 222 4.10 5.46 -4.43
CA GLY A 222 5.49 5.55 -4.00
C GLY A 222 5.69 6.63 -2.94
N ALA A 223 5.17 7.83 -3.14
CA ALA A 223 5.29 8.93 -2.20
C ALA A 223 4.70 8.56 -0.82
N VAL A 224 3.52 7.96 -0.78
CA VAL A 224 2.87 7.55 0.47
C VAL A 224 3.63 6.39 1.13
N LEU A 225 3.97 5.36 0.36
CA LEU A 225 4.73 4.20 0.83
C LEU A 225 6.05 4.64 1.47
N GLY A 226 6.84 5.46 0.76
CA GLY A 226 8.13 5.91 1.25
C GLY A 226 8.03 6.85 2.45
N SER A 227 6.97 7.66 2.54
CA SER A 227 6.73 8.54 3.68
C SER A 227 6.40 7.76 4.95
N ILE A 228 5.47 6.81 4.86
CA ILE A 228 5.04 6.01 6.01
C ILE A 228 6.17 5.06 6.45
N TYR A 229 6.88 4.46 5.50
CA TYR A 229 7.99 3.57 5.82
C TYR A 229 9.16 4.28 6.50
N ALA A 230 9.40 5.55 6.18
CA ALA A 230 10.48 6.34 6.77
C ALA A 230 10.20 6.77 8.23
N VAL A 231 9.01 6.51 8.76
CA VAL A 231 8.68 6.75 10.16
C VAL A 231 9.52 5.80 11.04
N PRO A 232 10.39 6.30 11.92
CA PRO A 232 11.23 5.46 12.77
C PRO A 232 10.38 4.56 13.70
N ASP A 233 10.78 3.31 13.87
CA ASP A 233 10.22 2.43 14.89
C ASP A 233 10.43 3.06 16.27
N GLU A 234 9.35 3.17 17.07
CA GLU A 234 9.28 3.88 18.36
C GLU A 234 10.43 3.54 19.32
N SER A 235 10.94 2.29 19.25
CA SER A 235 12.08 1.82 20.04
C SER A 235 13.39 2.60 19.88
N MET A 236 13.57 3.37 18.80
CA MET A 236 14.75 4.20 18.57
C MET A 236 14.58 5.65 19.07
N ALA A 237 13.34 6.17 19.08
CA ALA A 237 13.05 7.52 19.57
C ALA A 237 13.33 7.63 21.07
N ASP A 238 12.97 6.59 21.84
CA ASP A 238 13.26 6.49 23.27
C ASP A 238 14.76 6.42 23.59
N ALA A 239 15.59 5.94 22.65
CA ALA A 239 17.03 5.78 22.85
C ALA A 239 17.85 7.04 22.53
N ALA A 240 17.31 7.97 21.73
CA ALA A 240 18.04 9.14 21.24
C ALA A 240 17.97 10.37 22.17
N GLY A 241 17.01 10.43 23.11
CA GLY A 241 16.94 11.47 24.15
C GLY A 241 16.69 12.90 23.65
N THR A 242 16.44 13.10 22.36
CA THR A 242 16.15 14.40 21.74
C THR A 242 14.68 14.44 21.31
N ASP A 243 13.87 15.33 21.91
CA ASP A 243 12.57 15.87 21.46
C ASP A 243 11.66 14.98 20.59
N GLY A 244 11.70 13.66 20.81
CA GLY A 244 11.00 12.66 19.99
C GLY A 244 9.49 12.75 20.13
N TRP A 245 9.02 13.42 21.18
CA TRP A 245 7.60 13.57 21.48
C TRP A 245 6.84 14.37 20.41
N GLU A 246 7.47 15.35 19.75
CA GLU A 246 6.82 16.18 18.73
C GLU A 246 6.62 15.39 17.42
N SER A 247 7.65 14.61 17.03
CA SER A 247 7.55 13.65 15.93
C SER A 247 6.60 12.51 16.27
N GLN A 248 6.58 12.02 17.52
CA GLN A 248 5.67 10.97 17.99
C GLN A 248 4.22 11.43 17.98
N ALA A 249 3.95 12.66 18.43
CA ALA A 249 2.63 13.27 18.40
C ALA A 249 2.13 13.45 16.96
N GLN A 250 2.98 13.96 16.05
CA GLN A 250 2.61 14.07 14.64
C GLN A 250 2.35 12.71 13.97
N ASN A 251 3.17 11.70 14.23
CA ASN A 251 3.05 10.36 13.64
C ASN A 251 1.82 9.62 14.15
N ARG A 252 1.60 9.60 15.48
CA ARG A 252 0.41 9.01 16.10
C ARG A 252 -0.84 9.74 15.65
N GLY A 253 -0.76 11.07 15.53
CA GLY A 253 -1.80 11.90 14.93
C GLY A 253 -2.12 11.43 13.51
N MET A 254 -1.11 11.29 12.65
CA MET A 254 -1.29 10.85 11.25
C MET A 254 -1.97 9.50 11.14
N VAL A 255 -1.54 8.50 11.92
CA VAL A 255 -2.12 7.15 11.91
C VAL A 255 -3.56 7.17 12.42
N ILE A 256 -3.83 7.81 13.55
CA ILE A 256 -5.19 7.96 14.10
C ILE A 256 -6.08 8.70 13.12
N GLY A 257 -5.55 9.76 12.51
CA GLY A 257 -6.20 10.52 11.48
C GLY A 257 -6.57 9.63 10.29
N MET A 258 -5.62 8.89 9.72
CA MET A 258 -5.85 7.98 8.60
C MET A 258 -6.93 6.93 8.91
N VAL A 259 -6.86 6.27 10.08
CA VAL A 259 -7.83 5.25 10.47
C VAL A 259 -9.21 5.85 10.72
N GLY A 260 -9.28 6.97 11.47
CA GLY A 260 -10.53 7.68 11.72
C GLY A 260 -11.13 8.22 10.42
N GLY A 261 -10.28 8.72 9.54
CA GLY A 261 -10.59 9.13 8.19
C GLY A 261 -11.18 8.00 7.36
N LEU A 262 -10.51 6.85 7.29
CA LEU A 262 -10.99 5.66 6.57
C LEU A 262 -12.40 5.27 7.02
N VAL A 263 -12.61 5.15 8.33
CA VAL A 263 -13.90 4.73 8.91
C VAL A 263 -14.99 5.77 8.64
N THR A 264 -14.73 7.05 8.93
CA THR A 264 -15.70 8.13 8.69
C THR A 264 -16.02 8.29 7.21
N GLY A 265 -15.00 8.14 6.36
CA GLY A 265 -15.12 8.09 4.92
C GLY A 265 -16.01 6.96 4.44
N MET A 266 -15.78 5.72 4.89
CA MET A 266 -16.64 4.57 4.54
C MET A 266 -18.09 4.82 4.91
N ILE A 267 -18.35 5.35 6.11
CA ILE A 267 -19.71 5.66 6.59
C ILE A 267 -20.36 6.73 5.71
N ALA A 268 -19.65 7.83 5.47
CA ALA A 268 -20.15 8.93 4.65
C ALA A 268 -20.41 8.48 3.20
N GLY A 269 -19.48 7.73 2.61
CA GLY A 269 -19.61 7.18 1.26
C GLY A 269 -20.78 6.21 1.14
N SER A 270 -20.96 5.30 2.11
CA SER A 270 -22.10 4.39 2.15
C SER A 270 -23.43 5.14 2.26
N ALA A 271 -23.49 6.13 3.15
CA ALA A 271 -24.68 6.97 3.33
C ALA A 271 -25.02 7.76 2.07
N LEU A 272 -24.01 8.29 1.35
CA LEU A 272 -24.22 8.96 0.06
C LEU A 272 -24.74 7.98 -1.00
N GLY A 273 -24.21 6.74 -1.02
CA GLY A 273 -24.67 5.67 -1.90
C GLY A 273 -26.16 5.41 -1.80
N LEU A 274 -26.67 5.33 -0.56
CA LEU A 274 -28.09 5.14 -0.27
C LEU A 274 -28.98 6.29 -0.76
N ILE A 275 -28.44 7.51 -0.82
CA ILE A 275 -29.18 8.72 -1.24
C ILE A 275 -29.18 8.86 -2.77
N VAL A 276 -28.02 8.60 -3.40
CA VAL A 276 -27.79 8.93 -4.81
C VAL A 276 -28.33 7.85 -5.75
N SER A 277 -28.35 6.57 -5.35
CA SER A 277 -28.89 5.51 -6.21
C SER A 277 -29.43 4.30 -5.43
N PRO A 278 -30.71 4.33 -5.02
CA PRO A 278 -31.32 3.17 -4.37
C PRO A 278 -31.40 1.99 -5.35
N GLY A 279 -30.61 0.93 -5.11
CA GLY A 279 -30.79 -0.38 -5.77
C GLY A 279 -29.77 -0.80 -6.83
N ASN A 280 -28.68 -0.06 -7.05
CA ASN A 280 -27.62 -0.44 -8.01
C ASN A 280 -26.25 -0.66 -7.33
N ALA A 281 -25.32 -1.30 -8.04
CA ALA A 281 -23.95 -1.67 -7.61
C ALA A 281 -23.05 -0.49 -7.13
N THR A 282 -23.59 0.73 -7.08
CA THR A 282 -22.94 1.97 -6.67
C THR A 282 -22.64 2.05 -5.17
N GLU A 283 -23.27 1.25 -4.32
CA GLU A 283 -23.04 1.29 -2.86
C GLU A 283 -21.60 0.92 -2.48
N THR A 284 -21.04 -0.13 -3.11
CA THR A 284 -19.66 -0.55 -2.84
C THR A 284 -18.65 0.46 -3.38
N GLU A 285 -18.93 1.04 -4.54
CA GLU A 285 -18.08 2.08 -5.15
C GLU A 285 -18.08 3.36 -4.32
N MET A 286 -19.24 3.80 -3.83
CA MET A 286 -19.35 4.96 -2.97
C MET A 286 -18.77 4.72 -1.58
N LEU A 287 -18.90 3.51 -1.02
CA LEU A 287 -18.22 3.12 0.22
C LEU A 287 -16.71 3.21 0.06
N LEU A 288 -16.15 2.64 -1.02
CA LEU A 288 -14.71 2.67 -1.28
C LEU A 288 -14.21 4.08 -1.57
N ALA A 289 -14.94 4.88 -2.36
CA ALA A 289 -14.64 6.29 -2.62
C ALA A 289 -14.72 7.14 -1.34
N GLY A 290 -15.66 6.84 -0.45
CA GLY A 290 -15.75 7.43 0.87
C GLY A 290 -14.53 7.07 1.72
N ALA A 291 -14.22 5.78 1.84
CA ALA A 291 -13.08 5.25 2.60
C ALA A 291 -11.77 5.94 2.19
N ALA A 292 -11.60 6.04 0.89
CA ALA A 292 -10.56 6.71 0.17
C ALA A 292 -10.40 8.19 0.58
N VAL A 293 -11.43 9.01 0.34
CA VAL A 293 -11.43 10.44 0.66
C VAL A 293 -11.25 10.67 2.16
N GLY A 294 -11.92 9.87 2.97
CA GLY A 294 -11.79 9.92 4.41
C GLY A 294 -10.36 9.64 4.88
N THR A 295 -9.70 8.61 4.37
CA THR A 295 -8.29 8.30 4.70
C THR A 295 -7.37 9.47 4.37
N MET A 296 -7.60 10.14 3.24
CA MET A 296 -6.84 11.33 2.83
C MET A 296 -7.04 12.50 3.80
N ILE A 297 -8.30 12.86 4.10
CA ILE A 297 -8.63 13.92 5.07
C ILE A 297 -8.03 13.59 6.44
N GLY A 298 -8.13 12.32 6.82
CA GLY A 298 -7.54 11.76 8.01
C GLY A 298 -6.03 11.95 8.09
N ALA A 299 -5.29 11.62 7.03
CA ALA A 299 -3.85 11.80 6.97
C ALA A 299 -3.42 13.26 7.13
N ILE A 300 -4.20 14.20 6.60
CA ILE A 300 -3.93 15.64 6.68
C ILE A 300 -4.28 16.20 8.06
N ALA A 301 -5.44 15.83 8.60
CA ALA A 301 -5.93 16.36 9.88
C ALA A 301 -5.26 15.69 11.09
N GLY A 302 -4.85 14.43 10.93
CA GLY A 302 -4.27 13.60 11.97
C GLY A 302 -3.12 14.27 12.74
N PRO A 303 -2.04 14.74 12.06
CA PRO A 303 -0.91 15.37 12.73
C PRO A 303 -1.30 16.58 13.59
N LEU A 304 -2.34 17.34 13.17
CA LEU A 304 -2.83 18.49 13.92
C LEU A 304 -3.49 18.07 15.24
N PHE A 305 -4.28 17.00 15.23
CA PHE A 305 -4.87 16.43 16.44
C PHE A 305 -3.80 15.86 17.37
N GLY A 306 -2.81 15.17 16.81
CA GLY A 306 -1.69 14.60 17.56
C GLY A 306 -0.92 15.65 18.36
N LEU A 307 -0.55 16.77 17.74
CA LEU A 307 0.12 17.90 18.40
C LEU A 307 -0.72 18.51 19.53
N SER A 308 -2.03 18.64 19.32
CA SER A 308 -2.93 19.22 20.32
C SER A 308 -3.14 18.33 21.57
N ALA A 309 -2.99 17.01 21.41
CA ALA A 309 -3.08 16.06 22.51
C ALA A 309 -1.79 16.03 23.31
N GLY A 310 -0.64 16.01 22.62
CA GLY A 310 0.69 16.00 23.25
C GLY A 310 0.93 17.22 24.14
N SER A 311 0.51 18.41 23.70
CA SER A 311 0.67 19.64 24.47
C SER A 311 -0.13 19.65 25.80
N ARG A 312 -1.30 19.02 25.84
CA ARG A 312 -2.09 18.89 27.08
C ARG A 312 -1.50 17.91 28.06
N GLU A 313 -0.92 16.83 27.55
CA GLU A 313 -0.30 15.79 28.38
C GLU A 313 0.98 16.32 29.04
N GLN A 314 1.79 17.09 28.29
CA GLN A 314 2.96 17.78 28.81
C GLN A 314 2.60 18.81 29.89
N ALA A 315 1.50 19.56 29.72
CA ALA A 315 1.03 20.53 30.71
C ALA A 315 0.52 19.88 32.01
N ARG A 316 0.20 18.58 32.01
CA ARG A 316 -0.31 17.84 33.16
C ARG A 316 0.75 17.08 33.94
N SER A 317 1.97 16.95 33.41
CA SER A 317 3.08 16.29 34.13
C SER A 317 3.69 17.27 35.14
N PRO A 318 3.51 17.07 36.47
CA PRO A 318 4.25 17.84 37.46
C PRO A 318 5.75 17.53 37.30
N ARG A 319 6.57 18.57 37.24
CA ARG A 319 8.04 18.45 37.29
C ARG A 319 8.50 18.00 38.66
#